data_AF-A0A182TB56-F1
#
_entry.id   AF-A0A182TB56-F1
#
_cell.length_a   1.000
_cell.length_b   1.000
_cell.length_c   1.000
_cell.angle_alpha   90.00
_cell.angle_beta   90.00
_cell.angle_gamma   90.00
#
_symmetry.space_group_name_H-M   'P 1'
#
loop_
_entity.id
_entity.type
_entity.pdbx_description
1 polymer ?
#
loop_
_entity_poly.entity_id
_entity_poly.type
_entity_poly.pdbx_seq_one_letter_code
_entity_poly.pdbx_strand_id
1 'polypeptide(L)'
;MKAFTLVLLVLCTIQISTAIPRPDFGVNVPVYGGANVAVTAKEGNTLIDKVNDNLDVLLNSGYPLLTTIKTQLIGIANDFTTKGLAVTGAIDTLATSTGPLDDAFTAFTTASNDLMLLANSGLAPYYTVLEAKLDTSITTMLRDAITDVTTELTKLGGLLDSLKLQLKSAVTAAGSNAPSKTILRKYVSTTLTSNIGKSVISLKALIPLVTYIVANSIENLKVADDYIIDAGKVATNSLDTTNKGLEALEAEIQQYSDDTSQITAIIAPVAQANLDMSSVDMSGISSISSEMNEYKATYTTELDNTIIAIKALYDTYKTAVPLVSDGLSTFLSDKVGDHLHRLVFVLISNGKYADYCYSKYASRALALFDEQAREANRCVDLEITRLLKLQEILLAITKLLVFNIEDLLAEITICAKSSALCDVDSVELAFHKIHLSALAHQTSMKNIVKAETVAGLQRVSACFSTSRYLLVIASNNMIPEINSCATDGPNAP
;
A
#
# COMPACT_ATOMS: atom_id res chain seq x y z
N MET A 1 12.96 -80.27 31.30
CA MET A 1 12.03 -79.67 32.30
C MET A 1 12.70 -78.78 33.37
N LYS A 2 14.03 -78.60 33.42
CA LYS A 2 14.69 -77.70 34.41
C LYS A 2 14.98 -76.27 33.91
N ALA A 3 14.95 -76.02 32.59
CA ALA A 3 15.22 -74.71 32.02
C ALA A 3 13.98 -73.78 31.97
N PHE A 4 12.77 -74.35 31.91
CA PHE A 4 11.53 -73.58 31.83
C PHE A 4 11.10 -72.95 33.17
N THR A 5 11.45 -73.61 34.28
CA THR A 5 11.16 -73.14 35.64
C THR A 5 12.06 -71.96 36.07
N LEU A 6 13.29 -71.86 35.53
CA LEU A 6 14.19 -70.74 35.84
C LEU A 6 13.80 -69.46 35.08
N VAL A 7 13.33 -69.59 33.83
CA VAL A 7 12.87 -68.46 33.00
C VAL A 7 11.56 -67.86 33.53
N LEU A 8 10.63 -68.68 34.04
CA LEU A 8 9.42 -68.17 34.69
C LEU A 8 9.71 -67.46 36.02
N LEU A 9 10.70 -67.93 36.80
CA LEU A 9 11.09 -67.28 38.06
C LEU A 9 11.79 -65.94 37.82
N VAL A 10 12.61 -65.83 36.77
CA VAL A 10 13.27 -64.57 36.37
C VAL A 10 12.28 -63.57 35.75
N LEU A 11 11.28 -64.03 34.97
CA LEU A 11 10.22 -63.16 34.46
C LEU A 11 9.27 -62.68 35.58
N CYS A 12 8.97 -63.52 36.58
CA CYS A 12 8.21 -63.10 37.76
C CYS A 12 9.00 -62.15 38.66
N THR A 13 10.33 -62.28 38.81
CA THR A 13 11.13 -61.34 39.61
C THR A 13 11.38 -60.01 38.89
N ILE A 14 11.44 -59.98 37.55
CA ILE A 14 11.53 -58.74 36.76
C ILE A 14 10.18 -57.99 36.74
N GLN A 15 9.05 -58.68 36.83
CA GLN A 15 7.74 -58.04 37.03
C GLN A 15 7.54 -57.48 38.45
N ILE A 16 8.34 -57.92 39.44
CA ILE A 16 8.30 -57.41 40.81
C ILE A 16 9.30 -56.24 41.02
N SER A 17 10.34 -56.11 40.17
CA SER A 17 11.37 -55.08 40.32
C SER A 17 11.15 -53.78 39.52
N THR A 18 10.02 -53.62 38.82
CA THR A 18 9.61 -52.34 38.21
C THR A 18 8.21 -51.86 38.63
N ALA A 19 7.69 -52.37 39.75
CA ALA A 19 6.68 -51.66 40.51
C ALA A 19 7.33 -50.47 41.23
N ILE A 20 7.95 -49.55 40.47
CA ILE A 20 8.25 -48.21 40.97
C ILE A 20 6.88 -47.66 41.36
N PRO A 21 6.60 -47.40 42.65
CA PRO A 21 5.43 -46.61 43.01
C PRO A 21 5.53 -45.35 42.16
N ARG A 22 4.58 -45.10 41.26
CA ARG A 22 4.46 -43.78 40.65
C ARG A 22 3.69 -42.93 41.65
N PRO A 23 4.38 -42.13 42.46
CA PRO A 23 3.74 -41.22 43.39
C PRO A 23 2.95 -40.19 42.57
N ASP A 24 1.70 -39.97 42.92
CA ASP A 24 0.85 -38.99 42.24
C ASP A 24 0.17 -38.11 43.29
N PHE A 25 0.14 -36.80 43.07
CA PHE A 25 -0.59 -35.83 43.91
C PHE A 25 -0.21 -35.83 45.41
N GLY A 26 1.06 -36.04 45.74
CA GLY A 26 1.58 -35.92 47.12
C GLY A 26 1.37 -37.18 47.99
N VAL A 27 0.94 -38.30 47.41
CA VAL A 27 0.91 -39.61 48.08
C VAL A 27 1.87 -40.59 47.41
N ASN A 28 2.49 -41.48 48.19
CA ASN A 28 3.49 -42.43 47.70
C ASN A 28 2.85 -43.71 47.08
N VAL A 29 1.74 -43.55 46.38
CA VAL A 29 1.00 -44.61 45.67
C VAL A 29 0.32 -44.01 44.43
N PRO A 30 0.29 -44.72 43.27
CA PRO A 30 -0.35 -44.22 42.06
C PRO A 30 -1.83 -43.88 42.24
N VAL A 31 -2.20 -42.68 41.81
CA VAL A 31 -3.57 -42.18 41.73
C VAL A 31 -4.06 -42.37 40.30
N TYR A 32 -5.27 -42.91 40.15
CA TYR A 32 -5.83 -43.21 38.84
C TYR A 32 -5.85 -41.95 37.94
N GLY A 33 -5.12 -41.99 36.82
CA GLY A 33 -5.06 -40.92 35.83
C GLY A 33 -3.94 -39.88 36.02
N GLY A 34 -3.15 -39.95 37.10
CA GLY A 34 -2.08 -38.95 37.38
C GLY A 34 -1.04 -38.83 36.27
N ALA A 35 -0.55 -39.96 35.74
CA ALA A 35 0.38 -39.96 34.61
C ALA A 35 -0.19 -39.27 33.34
N ASN A 36 -1.49 -39.39 33.07
CA ASN A 36 -2.12 -38.75 31.92
C ASN A 36 -2.27 -37.24 32.14
N VAL A 37 -2.53 -36.82 33.38
CA VAL A 37 -2.56 -35.40 33.78
C VAL A 37 -1.18 -34.77 33.56
N ALA A 38 -0.11 -35.43 34.01
CA ALA A 38 1.28 -34.97 33.80
C ALA A 38 1.63 -34.83 32.31
N VAL A 39 1.34 -35.85 31.50
CA VAL A 39 1.58 -35.80 30.04
C VAL A 39 0.81 -34.65 29.39
N THR A 40 -0.49 -34.51 29.71
CA THR A 40 -1.31 -33.44 29.14
C THR A 40 -0.82 -32.05 29.56
N ALA A 41 -0.34 -31.90 30.80
CA ALA A 41 0.25 -30.65 31.28
C ALA A 41 1.55 -30.31 30.55
N LYS A 42 2.41 -31.29 30.25
CA LYS A 42 3.61 -31.10 29.41
C LYS A 42 3.26 -30.69 27.98
N GLU A 43 2.26 -31.31 27.38
CA GLU A 43 1.76 -30.87 26.07
C GLU A 43 1.19 -29.44 26.13
N GLY A 44 0.54 -29.09 27.23
CA GLY A 44 0.12 -27.72 27.53
C GLY A 44 1.29 -26.73 27.59
N ASN A 45 2.37 -27.07 28.29
CA ASN A 45 3.61 -26.25 28.31
C ASN A 45 4.08 -25.95 26.88
N THR A 46 4.19 -26.98 26.04
CA THR A 46 4.63 -26.81 24.65
C THR A 46 3.70 -25.91 23.83
N LEU A 47 2.39 -25.91 24.09
CA LEU A 47 1.46 -25.00 23.41
C LEU A 47 1.56 -23.57 23.94
N ILE A 48 1.79 -23.39 25.24
CA ILE A 48 1.96 -22.08 25.85
C ILE A 48 3.25 -21.43 25.37
N ASP A 49 4.34 -22.18 25.27
CA ASP A 49 5.62 -21.69 24.70
C ASP A 49 5.41 -21.11 23.28
N LYS A 50 4.56 -21.74 22.47
CA LYS A 50 4.25 -21.28 21.10
C LYS A 50 3.53 -19.95 21.02
N VAL A 51 2.96 -19.43 22.10
CA VAL A 51 2.35 -18.08 22.12
C VAL A 51 3.40 -17.02 21.78
N ASN A 52 4.67 -17.29 22.09
CA ASN A 52 5.81 -16.41 21.80
C ASN A 52 6.55 -16.73 20.49
N ASP A 53 6.07 -17.69 19.70
CA ASP A 53 6.71 -18.04 18.44
C ASP A 53 6.44 -16.97 17.36
N ASN A 54 7.44 -16.70 16.52
CA ASN A 54 7.33 -15.85 15.34
C ASN A 54 6.82 -14.41 15.58
N LEU A 55 6.93 -13.89 16.81
CA LEU A 55 6.51 -12.52 17.12
C LEU A 55 7.51 -11.45 16.63
N ASP A 56 8.72 -11.86 16.20
CA ASP A 56 9.77 -10.94 15.74
C ASP A 56 9.63 -10.55 14.26
N VAL A 57 8.52 -9.88 13.94
CA VAL A 57 8.31 -9.31 12.60
C VAL A 57 9.07 -7.98 12.43
N LEU A 58 9.86 -7.85 11.36
CA LEU A 58 10.53 -6.59 11.06
C LEU A 58 9.55 -5.62 10.40
N LEU A 59 9.46 -4.40 10.94
CA LEU A 59 8.62 -3.30 10.44
C LEU A 59 9.55 -2.23 9.82
N ASN A 60 9.45 -2.03 8.52
CA ASN A 60 10.37 -1.22 7.72
C ASN A 60 9.79 0.15 7.30
N SER A 61 8.48 0.34 7.36
CA SER A 61 7.80 1.58 6.95
C SER A 61 8.17 2.78 7.83
N GLY A 62 8.68 2.54 9.03
CA GLY A 62 8.91 3.57 10.04
C GLY A 62 7.63 4.13 10.67
N TYR A 63 6.46 3.52 10.41
CA TYR A 63 5.18 3.99 10.95
C TYR A 63 5.07 3.70 12.47
N PRO A 64 5.13 4.73 13.35
CA PRO A 64 5.29 4.50 14.80
C PRO A 64 4.13 3.77 15.46
N LEU A 65 2.94 3.85 14.87
CA LEU A 65 1.76 3.15 15.36
C LEU A 65 2.00 1.62 15.34
N LEU A 66 2.53 1.06 14.25
CA LEU A 66 2.76 -0.38 14.15
C LEU A 66 3.72 -0.88 15.24
N THR A 67 4.80 -0.16 15.49
CA THR A 67 5.76 -0.47 16.57
C THR A 67 5.11 -0.41 17.94
N THR A 68 4.24 0.58 18.17
CA THR A 68 3.51 0.73 19.43
C THR A 68 2.60 -0.48 19.67
N ILE A 69 1.82 -0.89 18.67
CA ILE A 69 0.91 -2.05 18.76
C ILE A 69 1.70 -3.35 18.92
N LYS A 70 2.78 -3.57 18.14
CA LYS A 70 3.67 -4.74 18.27
C LYS A 70 4.18 -4.89 19.71
N THR A 71 4.61 -3.79 20.32
CA THR A 71 5.14 -3.79 21.69
C THR A 71 4.10 -4.25 22.70
N GLN A 72 2.84 -3.79 22.58
CA GLN A 72 1.78 -4.21 23.51
C GLN A 72 1.42 -5.69 23.31
N LEU A 73 1.31 -6.16 22.07
CA LEU A 73 1.00 -7.56 21.77
C LEU A 73 2.08 -8.51 22.28
N ILE A 74 3.36 -8.18 22.10
CA ILE A 74 4.48 -8.95 22.66
C ILE A 74 4.47 -8.94 24.19
N GLY A 75 4.13 -7.80 24.81
CA GLY A 75 3.97 -7.72 26.27
C GLY A 75 2.92 -8.69 26.80
N ILE A 76 1.73 -8.69 26.18
CA ILE A 76 0.63 -9.61 26.52
C ILE A 76 1.08 -11.07 26.34
N ALA A 77 1.71 -11.38 25.21
CA ALA A 77 2.20 -12.72 24.90
C ALA A 77 3.22 -13.22 25.93
N ASN A 78 4.19 -12.38 26.31
CA ASN A 78 5.22 -12.73 27.29
C ASN A 78 4.64 -12.96 28.68
N ASP A 79 3.75 -12.08 29.15
CA ASP A 79 3.15 -12.22 30.48
C ASP A 79 2.25 -13.45 30.55
N PHE A 80 1.42 -13.67 29.52
CA PHE A 80 0.57 -14.87 29.43
C PHE A 80 1.41 -16.14 29.38
N THR A 81 2.46 -16.18 28.55
CA THR A 81 3.37 -17.33 28.44
C THR A 81 4.02 -17.62 29.78
N THR A 82 4.58 -16.61 30.44
CA THR A 82 5.26 -16.76 31.73
C THR A 82 4.34 -17.33 32.80
N LYS A 83 3.13 -16.78 32.94
CA LYS A 83 2.16 -17.24 33.95
C LYS A 83 1.52 -18.57 33.57
N GLY A 84 1.26 -18.79 32.30
CA GLY A 84 0.73 -20.04 31.76
C GLY A 84 1.69 -21.22 32.02
N LEU A 85 2.97 -21.06 31.70
CA LEU A 85 4.00 -22.08 31.94
C LEU A 85 4.14 -22.43 33.42
N ALA A 86 4.02 -21.43 34.31
CA ALA A 86 4.02 -21.68 35.74
C ALA A 86 2.85 -22.58 36.17
N VAL A 87 1.65 -22.39 35.59
CA VAL A 87 0.47 -23.24 35.87
C VAL A 87 0.68 -24.65 35.35
N THR A 88 1.02 -24.83 34.08
CA THR A 88 1.21 -26.16 33.48
C THR A 88 2.39 -26.91 34.09
N GLY A 89 3.48 -26.22 34.43
CA GLY A 89 4.60 -26.78 35.19
C GLY A 89 4.19 -27.19 36.62
N ALA A 90 3.34 -26.42 37.29
CA ALA A 90 2.82 -26.78 38.60
C ALA A 90 1.86 -27.99 38.54
N ILE A 91 1.05 -28.11 37.49
CA ILE A 91 0.18 -29.30 37.27
C ILE A 91 1.05 -30.55 37.05
N ASP A 92 2.10 -30.47 36.22
CA ASP A 92 3.02 -31.58 35.98
C ASP A 92 3.75 -32.01 37.26
N THR A 93 4.27 -31.04 38.01
CA THR A 93 4.94 -31.28 39.29
C THR A 93 3.99 -31.90 40.31
N LEU A 94 2.77 -31.37 40.44
CA LEU A 94 1.75 -31.90 41.33
C LEU A 94 1.38 -33.34 40.97
N ALA A 95 1.16 -33.62 39.67
CA ALA A 95 0.77 -34.93 39.18
C ALA A 95 1.84 -36.00 39.40
N THR A 96 3.10 -35.62 39.62
CA THR A 96 4.24 -36.52 39.86
C THR A 96 4.82 -36.46 41.28
N SER A 97 4.20 -35.68 42.17
CA SER A 97 4.77 -35.35 43.49
C SER A 97 4.67 -36.50 44.50
N THR A 98 5.79 -36.76 45.20
CA THR A 98 5.89 -37.60 46.42
C THR A 98 5.81 -36.81 47.73
N GLY A 99 5.85 -35.48 47.64
CA GLY A 99 6.09 -34.58 48.78
C GLY A 99 4.94 -34.56 49.78
N PRO A 100 5.07 -33.82 50.90
CA PRO A 100 3.97 -33.62 51.84
C PRO A 100 2.73 -33.12 51.10
N LEU A 101 1.60 -33.77 51.37
CA LEU A 101 0.35 -33.57 50.63
C LEU A 101 -0.10 -32.10 50.58
N ASP A 102 0.19 -31.31 51.61
CA ASP A 102 -0.15 -29.89 51.62
C ASP A 102 0.73 -29.05 50.69
N ASP A 103 2.05 -29.27 50.74
CA ASP A 103 3.03 -28.56 49.93
C ASP A 103 2.87 -28.85 48.43
N ALA A 104 2.49 -30.08 48.09
CA ALA A 104 2.30 -30.53 46.71
C ALA A 104 1.25 -29.69 45.95
N PHE A 105 0.18 -29.25 46.63
CA PHE A 105 -0.90 -28.47 46.00
C PHE A 105 -0.65 -26.95 46.04
N THR A 106 0.15 -26.46 46.99
CA THR A 106 0.42 -25.02 47.17
C THR A 106 1.00 -24.39 45.90
N ALA A 107 1.92 -25.08 45.21
CA ALA A 107 2.52 -24.56 43.97
C ALA A 107 1.48 -24.30 42.87
N PHE A 108 0.53 -25.22 42.70
CA PHE A 108 -0.57 -25.06 41.75
C PHE A 108 -1.48 -23.88 42.15
N THR A 109 -1.88 -23.81 43.43
CA THR A 109 -2.74 -22.72 43.92
C THR A 109 -2.09 -21.35 43.69
N THR A 110 -0.79 -21.22 43.98
CA THR A 110 -0.04 -19.98 43.76
C THR A 110 0.01 -19.63 42.27
N ALA A 111 0.44 -20.57 41.41
CA ALA A 111 0.52 -20.31 39.96
C ALA A 111 -0.85 -19.97 39.35
N SER A 112 -1.91 -20.65 39.82
CA SER A 112 -3.28 -20.39 39.38
C SER A 112 -3.74 -18.97 39.76
N ASN A 113 -3.51 -18.56 41.00
CA ASN A 113 -3.86 -17.21 41.47
C ASN A 113 -3.08 -16.12 40.72
N ASP A 114 -1.82 -16.37 40.40
CA ASP A 114 -0.98 -15.46 39.61
C ASP A 114 -1.51 -15.26 38.18
N LEU A 115 -1.92 -16.35 37.50
CA LEU A 115 -2.52 -16.24 36.16
C LEU A 115 -3.89 -15.55 36.20
N MET A 116 -4.70 -15.82 37.24
CA MET A 116 -5.96 -15.10 37.46
C MET A 116 -5.74 -13.60 37.71
N LEU A 117 -4.71 -13.23 38.49
CA LEU A 117 -4.37 -11.83 38.73
C LEU A 117 -3.91 -11.13 37.44
N LEU A 118 -3.12 -11.82 36.61
CA LEU A 118 -2.73 -11.32 35.29
C LEU A 118 -3.97 -11.00 34.44
N ALA A 119 -4.90 -11.96 34.33
CA ALA A 119 -6.12 -11.81 33.55
C ALA A 119 -7.02 -10.66 34.04
N ASN A 120 -7.16 -10.51 35.37
CA ASN A 120 -8.07 -9.55 35.97
C ASN A 120 -7.54 -8.10 35.95
N SER A 121 -6.22 -7.91 36.13
CA SER A 121 -5.64 -6.57 36.25
C SER A 121 -4.27 -6.41 35.59
N GLY A 122 -3.46 -7.47 35.51
CA GLY A 122 -2.11 -7.37 34.96
C GLY A 122 -2.06 -6.98 33.47
N LEU A 123 -3.05 -7.36 32.67
CA LEU A 123 -3.11 -7.02 31.24
C LEU A 123 -3.72 -5.64 30.94
N ALA A 124 -4.31 -4.97 31.94
CA ALA A 124 -5.00 -3.70 31.76
C ALA A 124 -4.12 -2.58 31.17
N PRO A 125 -2.82 -2.44 31.51
CA PRO A 125 -1.95 -1.43 30.90
C PRO A 125 -1.81 -1.62 29.39
N TYR A 126 -1.64 -2.85 28.92
CA TYR A 126 -1.54 -3.15 27.49
C TYR A 126 -2.85 -2.86 26.76
N TYR A 127 -3.99 -3.30 27.33
CA TYR A 127 -5.30 -3.06 26.75
C TYR A 127 -5.62 -1.57 26.65
N THR A 128 -5.27 -0.78 27.65
CA THR A 128 -5.50 0.68 27.64
C THR A 128 -4.80 1.35 26.45
N VAL A 129 -3.56 0.93 26.15
CA VAL A 129 -2.81 1.49 25.03
C VAL A 129 -3.41 1.04 23.69
N LEU A 130 -3.76 -0.25 23.57
CA LEU A 130 -4.37 -0.79 22.36
C LEU A 130 -5.71 -0.09 22.05
N GLU A 131 -6.60 0.00 23.03
CA GLU A 131 -7.93 0.63 22.89
C GLU A 131 -7.83 2.13 22.59
N ALA A 132 -6.85 2.82 23.16
CA ALA A 132 -6.63 4.25 22.90
C ALA A 132 -6.05 4.54 21.51
N LYS A 133 -5.32 3.58 20.92
CA LYS A 133 -4.66 3.73 19.61
C LYS A 133 -5.43 3.13 18.45
N LEU A 134 -6.26 2.12 18.74
CA LEU A 134 -7.05 1.36 17.78
C LEU A 134 -8.53 1.43 18.17
N ASP A 135 -9.12 0.28 18.40
CA ASP A 135 -10.46 0.06 18.95
C ASP A 135 -10.41 -1.14 19.93
N THR A 136 -11.57 -1.65 20.32
CA THR A 136 -11.68 -2.73 21.30
C THR A 136 -11.60 -4.14 20.71
N SER A 137 -11.39 -4.31 19.40
CA SER A 137 -11.50 -5.62 18.74
C SER A 137 -10.48 -6.62 19.27
N ILE A 138 -9.18 -6.29 19.21
CA ILE A 138 -8.10 -7.13 19.76
C ILE A 138 -8.31 -7.41 21.24
N THR A 139 -8.63 -6.39 22.03
CA THR A 139 -8.77 -6.55 23.49
C THR A 139 -10.00 -7.39 23.84
N THR A 140 -11.08 -7.30 23.07
CA THR A 140 -12.27 -8.15 23.25
C THR A 140 -11.93 -9.62 22.97
N MET A 141 -11.26 -9.92 21.85
CA MET A 141 -10.86 -11.29 21.52
C MET A 141 -9.92 -11.89 22.59
N LEU A 142 -8.93 -11.11 23.05
CA LEU A 142 -8.00 -11.56 24.08
C LEU A 142 -8.69 -11.77 25.43
N ARG A 143 -9.58 -10.86 25.82
CA ARG A 143 -10.36 -11.00 27.06
C ARG A 143 -11.23 -12.24 27.02
N ASP A 144 -11.90 -12.51 25.91
CA ASP A 144 -12.72 -13.71 25.72
C ASP A 144 -11.89 -14.98 25.89
N ALA A 145 -10.80 -15.11 25.13
CA ALA A 145 -9.91 -16.28 25.17
C ALA A 145 -9.30 -16.52 26.57
N ILE A 146 -8.86 -15.46 27.24
CA ILE A 146 -8.26 -15.56 28.59
C ILE A 146 -9.33 -15.80 29.67
N THR A 147 -10.55 -15.31 29.47
CA THR A 147 -11.68 -15.61 30.36
C THR A 147 -12.02 -17.10 30.34
N ASP A 148 -12.00 -17.73 29.17
CA ASP A 148 -12.19 -19.18 29.08
C ASP A 148 -11.09 -19.95 29.83
N VAL A 149 -9.82 -19.54 29.65
CA VAL A 149 -8.66 -20.15 30.35
C VAL A 149 -8.83 -20.05 31.87
N THR A 150 -9.16 -18.85 32.38
CA THR A 150 -9.31 -18.62 33.82
C THR A 150 -10.56 -19.28 34.41
N THR A 151 -11.63 -19.42 33.62
CA THR A 151 -12.84 -20.16 34.01
C THR A 151 -12.55 -21.65 34.19
N GLU A 152 -11.87 -22.28 33.23
CA GLU A 152 -11.51 -23.69 33.34
C GLU A 152 -10.46 -23.93 34.43
N LEU A 153 -9.53 -22.99 34.63
CA LEU A 153 -8.55 -23.04 35.72
C LEU A 153 -9.21 -22.97 37.10
N THR A 154 -10.22 -22.11 37.28
CA THR A 154 -11.00 -22.02 38.53
C THR A 154 -11.69 -23.36 38.83
N LYS A 155 -12.28 -23.97 37.81
CA LYS A 155 -12.89 -25.30 37.91
C LYS A 155 -11.87 -26.38 38.26
N LEU A 156 -10.69 -26.37 37.64
CA LEU A 156 -9.59 -27.27 37.98
C LEU A 156 -9.18 -27.12 39.45
N GLY A 157 -9.07 -25.89 39.95
CA GLY A 157 -8.78 -25.60 41.35
C GLY A 157 -9.75 -26.27 42.31
N GLY A 158 -11.06 -26.12 42.09
CA GLY A 158 -12.08 -26.77 42.93
C GLY A 158 -12.04 -28.30 42.89
N LEU A 159 -11.69 -28.89 41.73
CA LEU A 159 -11.49 -30.33 41.60
C LEU A 159 -10.24 -30.81 42.36
N LEU A 160 -9.14 -30.05 42.29
CA LEU A 160 -7.90 -30.36 42.99
C LEU A 160 -8.05 -30.19 44.51
N ASP A 161 -8.78 -29.19 44.99
CA ASP A 161 -9.11 -29.04 46.42
C ASP A 161 -9.92 -30.23 46.94
N SER A 162 -10.90 -30.68 46.16
CA SER A 162 -11.67 -31.89 46.48
C SER A 162 -10.78 -33.14 46.52
N LEU A 163 -9.82 -33.25 45.59
CA LEU A 163 -8.88 -34.37 45.56
C LEU A 163 -7.96 -34.33 46.78
N LYS A 164 -7.46 -33.16 47.15
CA LYS A 164 -6.63 -32.94 48.34
C LYS A 164 -7.35 -33.41 49.61
N LEU A 165 -8.63 -33.08 49.78
CA LEU A 165 -9.44 -33.53 50.92
C LEU A 165 -9.63 -35.06 50.95
N GLN A 166 -9.88 -35.68 49.79
CA GLN A 166 -10.03 -37.13 49.68
C GLN A 166 -8.71 -37.87 49.97
N LEU A 167 -7.58 -37.33 49.46
CA LEU A 167 -6.25 -37.85 49.74
C LEU A 167 -5.88 -37.69 51.23
N LYS A 168 -6.18 -36.56 51.86
CA LYS A 168 -6.00 -36.36 53.31
C LYS A 168 -6.72 -37.44 54.11
N SER A 169 -7.98 -37.71 53.78
CA SER A 169 -8.78 -38.74 54.42
C SER A 169 -8.17 -40.15 54.23
N ALA A 170 -7.66 -40.44 53.04
CA ALA A 170 -6.99 -41.70 52.74
C ALA A 170 -5.67 -41.88 53.54
N VAL A 171 -4.85 -40.83 53.62
CA VAL A 171 -3.60 -40.81 54.39
C VAL A 171 -3.88 -40.98 55.89
N THR A 172 -4.88 -40.26 56.43
CA THR A 172 -5.30 -40.42 57.83
C THR A 172 -5.78 -41.84 58.12
N ALA A 173 -6.60 -42.42 57.25
CA ALA A 173 -7.09 -43.80 57.41
C ALA A 173 -5.97 -44.86 57.30
N ALA A 174 -4.91 -44.58 56.54
CA ALA A 174 -3.75 -45.45 56.40
C ALA A 174 -2.70 -45.29 57.50
N GLY A 175 -2.74 -44.19 58.27
CA GLY A 175 -1.72 -43.82 59.26
C GLY A 175 -0.34 -43.51 58.66
N SER A 176 -0.23 -43.39 57.33
CA SER A 176 1.03 -43.16 56.61
C SER A 176 0.77 -42.51 55.25
N ASN A 177 1.78 -41.87 54.65
CA ASN A 177 1.68 -41.27 53.30
C ASN A 177 1.72 -42.30 52.15
N ALA A 178 1.57 -43.59 52.47
CA ALA A 178 1.54 -44.70 51.50
C ALA A 178 0.25 -45.55 51.68
N PRO A 179 -0.94 -44.96 51.44
CA PRO A 179 -2.21 -45.67 51.60
C PRO A 179 -2.30 -46.85 50.63
N SER A 180 -2.74 -48.02 51.11
CA SER A 180 -2.92 -49.18 50.23
C SER A 180 -3.93 -48.89 49.10
N LYS A 181 -3.84 -49.59 47.98
CA LYS A 181 -4.78 -49.43 46.85
C LYS A 181 -6.25 -49.55 47.28
N THR A 182 -6.54 -50.40 48.27
CA THR A 182 -7.89 -50.58 48.83
C THR A 182 -8.35 -49.34 49.60
N ILE A 183 -7.48 -48.75 50.42
CA ILE A 183 -7.77 -47.50 51.13
C ILE A 183 -7.96 -46.37 50.10
N LEU A 184 -7.04 -46.24 49.13
CA LEU A 184 -7.13 -45.21 48.11
C LEU A 184 -8.44 -45.29 47.32
N ARG A 185 -8.87 -46.49 46.89
CA ARG A 185 -10.16 -46.69 46.19
C ARG A 185 -11.40 -46.41 47.05
N LYS A 186 -11.29 -46.52 48.37
CA LYS A 186 -12.40 -46.25 49.30
C LYS A 186 -12.63 -44.74 49.46
N TYR A 187 -11.57 -43.95 49.43
CA TYR A 187 -11.63 -42.51 49.74
C TYR A 187 -11.51 -41.61 48.50
N VAL A 188 -10.78 -42.03 47.46
CA VAL A 188 -10.55 -41.26 46.24
C VAL A 188 -11.48 -41.71 45.12
N SER A 189 -12.33 -40.79 44.67
CA SER A 189 -13.28 -41.03 43.57
C SER A 189 -12.58 -41.06 42.22
N THR A 190 -12.77 -42.14 41.47
CA THR A 190 -12.31 -42.26 40.07
C THR A 190 -13.03 -41.26 39.15
N THR A 191 -14.25 -40.85 39.50
CA THR A 191 -14.97 -39.80 38.76
C THR A 191 -14.29 -38.45 38.93
N LEU A 192 -13.82 -38.14 40.14
CA LEU A 192 -13.09 -36.91 40.42
C LEU A 192 -11.78 -36.84 39.63
N THR A 193 -10.96 -37.89 39.67
CA THR A 193 -9.68 -37.91 38.94
C THR A 193 -9.87 -37.91 37.43
N SER A 194 -10.94 -38.54 36.92
CA SER A 194 -11.34 -38.40 35.51
C SER A 194 -11.73 -36.96 35.14
N ASN A 195 -12.47 -36.27 36.00
CA ASN A 195 -12.85 -34.87 35.77
C ASN A 195 -11.64 -33.92 35.81
N ILE A 196 -10.65 -34.18 36.67
CA ILE A 196 -9.37 -33.46 36.66
C ILE A 196 -8.66 -33.63 35.32
N GLY A 197 -8.53 -34.88 34.84
CA GLY A 197 -7.94 -35.15 33.53
C GLY A 197 -8.65 -34.42 32.38
N LYS A 198 -9.98 -34.43 32.38
CA LYS A 198 -10.78 -33.67 31.40
C LYS A 198 -10.52 -32.16 31.49
N SER A 199 -10.44 -31.63 32.70
CA SER A 199 -10.22 -30.20 32.93
C SER A 199 -8.85 -29.74 32.43
N VAL A 200 -7.80 -30.54 32.64
CA VAL A 200 -6.46 -30.25 32.09
C VAL A 200 -6.43 -30.36 30.56
N ILE A 201 -7.17 -31.29 29.97
CA ILE A 201 -7.35 -31.36 28.50
C ILE A 201 -8.07 -30.11 27.98
N SER A 202 -9.14 -29.67 28.65
CA SER A 202 -9.86 -28.44 28.31
C SER A 202 -8.95 -27.22 28.40
N LEU A 203 -8.17 -27.08 29.47
CA LEU A 203 -7.22 -25.97 29.64
C LEU A 203 -6.21 -25.94 28.48
N LYS A 204 -5.65 -27.10 28.11
CA LYS A 204 -4.77 -27.25 26.94
C LYS A 204 -5.45 -26.80 25.65
N ALA A 205 -6.72 -27.16 25.45
CA ALA A 205 -7.47 -26.86 24.23
C ALA A 205 -7.81 -25.38 24.05
N LEU A 206 -7.72 -24.56 25.10
CA LEU A 206 -8.01 -23.12 25.07
C LEU A 206 -6.78 -22.28 24.66
N ILE A 207 -5.56 -22.77 24.88
CA ILE A 207 -4.31 -22.05 24.56
C ILE A 207 -4.19 -21.64 23.08
N PRO A 208 -4.53 -22.51 22.10
CA PRO A 208 -4.38 -22.16 20.68
C PRO A 208 -5.13 -20.90 20.25
N LEU A 209 -6.25 -20.56 20.89
CA LEU A 209 -6.98 -19.34 20.57
C LEU A 209 -6.17 -18.08 20.94
N VAL A 210 -5.53 -18.08 22.11
CA VAL A 210 -4.64 -16.98 22.54
C VAL A 210 -3.47 -16.84 21.57
N THR A 211 -2.83 -17.97 21.23
CA THR A 211 -1.74 -18.01 20.23
C THR A 211 -2.19 -17.42 18.90
N TYR A 212 -3.36 -17.83 18.40
CA TYR A 212 -3.90 -17.36 17.13
C TYR A 212 -4.14 -15.85 17.15
N ILE A 213 -4.79 -15.31 18.19
CA ILE A 213 -5.11 -13.87 18.25
C ILE A 213 -3.83 -13.03 18.25
N VAL A 214 -2.82 -13.41 19.04
CA VAL A 214 -1.53 -12.70 19.09
C VAL A 214 -0.81 -12.78 17.75
N ALA A 215 -0.64 -14.00 17.22
CA ALA A 215 0.09 -14.23 15.97
C ALA A 215 -0.58 -13.51 14.78
N ASN A 216 -1.89 -13.66 14.61
CA ASN A 216 -2.65 -13.01 13.54
C ASN A 216 -2.57 -11.48 13.63
N SER A 217 -2.67 -10.93 14.85
CA SER A 217 -2.54 -9.48 15.04
C SER A 217 -1.16 -8.98 14.66
N ILE A 218 -0.09 -9.71 14.99
CA ILE A 218 1.28 -9.35 14.60
C ILE A 218 1.51 -9.52 13.09
N GLU A 219 1.00 -10.59 12.48
CA GLU A 219 1.06 -10.79 11.03
C GLU A 219 0.37 -9.65 10.28
N ASN A 220 -0.80 -9.20 10.76
CA ASN A 220 -1.50 -8.04 10.20
C ASN A 220 -0.68 -6.74 10.31
N LEU A 221 0.17 -6.57 11.33
CA LEU A 221 1.12 -5.45 11.38
C LEU A 221 2.15 -5.54 10.25
N LYS A 222 2.65 -6.74 9.94
CA LYS A 222 3.62 -6.94 8.86
C LYS A 222 3.00 -6.67 7.48
N VAL A 223 1.77 -7.14 7.27
CA VAL A 223 1.01 -6.90 6.03
C VAL A 223 0.72 -5.40 5.87
N ALA A 224 0.33 -4.71 6.95
CA ALA A 224 0.15 -3.26 6.94
C ALA A 224 1.46 -2.50 6.62
N ASP A 225 2.59 -2.95 7.17
CA ASP A 225 3.91 -2.37 6.93
C ASP A 225 4.31 -2.45 5.44
N ASP A 226 4.16 -3.63 4.83
CA ASP A 226 4.42 -3.82 3.40
C ASP A 226 3.50 -2.95 2.55
N TYR A 227 2.23 -2.85 2.92
CA TYR A 227 1.26 -2.02 2.21
C TYR A 227 1.63 -0.53 2.21
N ILE A 228 2.11 0.01 3.33
CA ILE A 228 2.56 1.42 3.42
C ILE A 228 3.74 1.65 2.46
N ILE A 229 4.68 0.71 2.41
CA ILE A 229 5.84 0.79 1.52
C ILE A 229 5.40 0.75 0.05
N ASP A 230 4.50 -0.17 -0.29
CA ASP A 230 3.99 -0.30 -1.65
C ASP A 230 3.16 0.91 -2.08
N ALA A 231 2.40 1.51 -1.17
CA ALA A 231 1.71 2.78 -1.43
C ALA A 231 2.70 3.91 -1.79
N GLY A 232 3.81 4.02 -1.06
CA GLY A 232 4.88 4.98 -1.39
C GLY A 232 5.51 4.75 -2.76
N LYS A 233 5.75 3.48 -3.13
CA LYS A 233 6.27 3.11 -4.46
C LYS A 233 5.28 3.47 -5.57
N VAL A 234 4.00 3.11 -5.41
CA VAL A 234 2.96 3.38 -6.42
C VAL A 234 2.77 4.88 -6.61
N ALA A 235 2.73 5.68 -5.54
CA ALA A 235 2.67 7.14 -5.65
C ALA A 235 3.88 7.72 -6.39
N THR A 236 5.09 7.20 -6.12
CA THR A 236 6.32 7.61 -6.83
C THR A 236 6.29 7.23 -8.32
N ASN A 237 5.84 6.01 -8.64
CA ASN A 237 5.73 5.55 -10.03
C ASN A 237 4.68 6.36 -10.81
N SER A 238 3.57 6.75 -10.16
CA SER A 238 2.54 7.61 -10.72
C SER A 238 3.09 9.00 -11.07
N LEU A 239 3.92 9.57 -10.18
CA LEU A 239 4.62 10.83 -10.43
C LEU A 239 5.58 10.72 -11.61
N ASP A 240 6.43 9.69 -11.64
CA ASP A 240 7.37 9.43 -12.74
C ASP A 240 6.64 9.26 -14.08
N THR A 241 5.56 8.49 -14.09
CA THR A 241 4.73 8.28 -15.28
C THR A 241 4.14 9.60 -15.79
N THR A 242 3.64 10.44 -14.90
CA THR A 242 3.10 11.76 -15.25
C THR A 242 4.18 12.68 -15.82
N ASN A 243 5.36 12.71 -15.19
CA ASN A 243 6.47 13.56 -15.64
C ASN A 243 7.01 13.11 -17.00
N LYS A 244 7.12 11.81 -17.27
CA LYS A 244 7.49 11.29 -18.59
C LYS A 244 6.54 11.74 -19.70
N GLY A 245 5.24 11.86 -19.41
CA GLY A 245 4.29 12.43 -20.37
C GLY A 245 4.63 13.90 -20.68
N LEU A 246 4.86 14.71 -19.65
CA LEU A 246 5.24 16.11 -19.83
C LEU A 246 6.58 16.27 -20.56
N GLU A 247 7.58 15.43 -20.28
CA GLU A 247 8.86 15.37 -21.01
C GLU A 247 8.66 15.02 -22.49
N ALA A 248 7.73 14.10 -22.81
CA ALA A 248 7.39 13.79 -24.20
C ALA A 248 6.76 14.98 -24.92
N LEU A 249 5.84 15.71 -24.28
CA LEU A 249 5.28 16.94 -24.83
C LEU A 249 6.35 18.03 -24.98
N GLU A 250 7.28 18.16 -24.04
CA GLU A 250 8.41 19.09 -24.14
C GLU A 250 9.28 18.79 -25.37
N ALA A 251 9.58 17.51 -25.60
CA ALA A 251 10.35 17.06 -26.77
C ALA A 251 9.61 17.36 -28.09
N GLU A 252 8.30 17.11 -28.14
CA GLU A 252 7.46 17.44 -29.29
C GLU A 252 7.42 18.95 -29.55
N ILE A 253 7.26 19.78 -28.51
CA ILE A 253 7.31 21.25 -28.64
C ILE A 253 8.65 21.70 -29.22
N GLN A 254 9.76 21.13 -28.76
CA GLN A 254 11.08 21.42 -29.30
C GLN A 254 11.16 21.04 -30.79
N GLN A 255 10.68 19.84 -31.15
CA GLN A 255 10.66 19.39 -32.54
C GLN A 255 9.84 20.33 -33.44
N TYR A 256 8.64 20.74 -33.02
CA TYR A 256 7.83 21.70 -33.78
C TYR A 256 8.47 23.10 -33.85
N SER A 257 9.21 23.52 -32.82
CA SER A 257 10.01 24.75 -32.87
C SER A 257 11.11 24.67 -33.92
N ASP A 258 11.83 23.55 -33.98
CA ASP A 258 12.90 23.33 -34.97
C ASP A 258 12.35 23.19 -36.39
N ASP A 259 11.20 22.56 -36.55
CA ASP A 259 10.50 22.40 -37.84
C ASP A 259 9.97 23.71 -38.43
N THR A 260 9.98 24.82 -37.68
CA THR A 260 9.75 26.15 -38.27
C THR A 260 10.79 26.51 -39.33
N SER A 261 11.98 25.91 -39.30
CA SER A 261 13.00 26.04 -40.35
C SER A 261 12.53 25.52 -41.72
N GLN A 262 11.56 24.60 -41.75
CA GLN A 262 10.96 24.12 -43.00
C GLN A 262 10.23 25.23 -43.76
N ILE A 263 9.69 26.24 -43.04
CA ILE A 263 9.04 27.40 -43.65
C ILE A 263 10.04 28.13 -44.57
N THR A 264 11.23 28.44 -44.05
CA THR A 264 12.30 29.07 -44.84
C THR A 264 12.77 28.14 -45.97
N ALA A 265 12.94 26.85 -45.69
CA ALA A 265 13.39 25.88 -46.69
C ALA A 265 12.44 25.76 -47.91
N ILE A 266 11.13 25.94 -47.69
CA ILE A 266 10.11 25.93 -48.74
C ILE A 266 10.09 27.26 -49.51
N ILE A 267 10.17 28.39 -48.80
CA ILE A 267 10.00 29.71 -49.41
C ILE A 267 11.28 30.19 -50.13
N ALA A 268 12.46 30.00 -49.52
CA ALA A 268 13.69 30.62 -49.97
C ALA A 268 14.09 30.29 -51.43
N PRO A 269 13.96 29.03 -51.92
CA PRO A 269 14.29 28.73 -53.31
C PRO A 269 13.38 29.46 -54.31
N VAL A 270 12.09 29.56 -54.01
CA VAL A 270 11.11 30.26 -54.87
C VAL A 270 11.35 31.76 -54.83
N ALA A 271 11.58 32.31 -53.64
CA ALA A 271 11.93 33.72 -53.46
C ALA A 271 13.23 34.08 -54.20
N GLN A 272 14.26 33.25 -54.12
CA GLN A 272 15.52 33.48 -54.81
C GLN A 272 15.34 33.47 -56.34
N ALA A 273 14.55 32.54 -56.88
CA ALA A 273 14.33 32.44 -58.31
C ALA A 273 13.45 33.58 -58.87
N ASN A 274 12.41 33.97 -58.14
CA ASN A 274 11.38 34.89 -58.65
C ASN A 274 11.50 36.34 -58.18
N LEU A 275 12.42 36.64 -57.25
CA LEU A 275 12.73 38.02 -56.83
C LEU A 275 14.07 38.53 -57.39
N ASP A 276 14.76 37.75 -58.21
CA ASP A 276 15.96 38.19 -58.91
C ASP A 276 15.61 38.95 -60.20
N MET A 277 15.52 40.27 -60.08
CA MET A 277 15.23 41.17 -61.19
C MET A 277 16.46 41.61 -61.98
N SER A 278 17.63 40.99 -61.77
CA SER A 278 18.90 41.41 -62.41
C SER A 278 18.88 41.34 -63.94
N SER A 279 17.99 40.55 -64.53
CA SER A 279 17.83 40.37 -65.98
C SER A 279 16.73 41.24 -66.61
N VAL A 280 16.02 42.04 -65.82
CA VAL A 280 14.87 42.85 -66.27
C VAL A 280 15.24 44.34 -66.31
N ASP A 281 14.93 45.03 -67.43
CA ASP A 281 15.06 46.48 -67.52
C ASP A 281 13.88 47.18 -66.83
N MET A 282 14.11 47.62 -65.60
CA MET A 282 13.09 48.27 -64.75
C MET A 282 12.97 49.78 -65.01
N SER A 283 13.75 50.37 -65.93
CA SER A 283 13.81 51.83 -66.11
C SER A 283 12.48 52.45 -66.55
N GLY A 284 11.63 51.68 -67.22
CA GLY A 284 10.29 52.10 -67.66
C GLY A 284 9.14 51.77 -66.69
N ILE A 285 9.40 51.12 -65.54
CA ILE A 285 8.37 50.69 -64.58
C ILE A 285 8.80 51.04 -63.14
N SER A 286 9.08 52.32 -62.92
CA SER A 286 9.71 52.80 -61.68
C SER A 286 8.86 52.59 -60.43
N SER A 287 7.52 52.71 -60.53
CA SER A 287 6.61 52.45 -59.40
C SER A 287 6.64 50.98 -58.98
N ILE A 288 6.65 50.07 -59.96
CA ILE A 288 6.74 48.62 -59.70
C ILE A 288 8.12 48.23 -59.15
N SER A 289 9.19 48.91 -59.57
CA SER A 289 10.54 48.69 -59.05
C SER A 289 10.64 48.92 -57.54
N SER A 290 9.94 49.95 -57.02
CA SER A 290 9.86 50.19 -55.57
C SER A 290 9.18 49.03 -54.84
N GLU A 291 8.07 48.52 -55.39
CA GLU A 291 7.34 47.38 -54.83
C GLU A 291 8.21 46.12 -54.74
N MET A 292 9.07 45.85 -55.73
CA MET A 292 9.94 44.66 -55.69
C MET A 292 10.92 44.67 -54.51
N ASN A 293 11.34 45.84 -54.03
CA ASN A 293 12.13 45.94 -52.81
C ASN A 293 11.33 45.54 -51.56
N GLU A 294 10.04 45.91 -51.51
CA GLU A 294 9.13 45.52 -50.43
C GLU A 294 8.85 44.00 -50.43
N TYR A 295 8.69 43.39 -51.61
CA TYR A 295 8.63 41.93 -51.72
C TYR A 295 9.91 41.29 -51.18
N LYS A 296 11.07 41.78 -51.59
CA LYS A 296 12.34 41.25 -51.10
C LYS A 296 12.46 41.35 -49.59
N ALA A 297 12.07 42.47 -48.98
CA ALA A 297 12.06 42.63 -47.53
C ALA A 297 11.07 41.67 -46.85
N THR A 298 9.86 41.54 -47.41
CA THR A 298 8.80 40.65 -46.90
C THR A 298 9.23 39.19 -46.85
N TYR A 299 9.91 38.71 -47.90
CA TYR A 299 10.31 37.30 -48.05
C TYR A 299 11.71 36.98 -47.51
N THR A 300 12.41 37.97 -46.95
CA THR A 300 13.70 37.79 -46.26
C THR A 300 13.60 38.25 -44.82
N THR A 301 13.88 39.53 -44.54
CA THR A 301 13.94 40.12 -43.20
C THR A 301 12.66 39.88 -42.38
N GLU A 302 11.48 40.16 -42.95
CA GLU A 302 10.21 40.04 -42.19
C GLU A 302 9.82 38.58 -41.93
N LEU A 303 10.12 37.69 -42.88
CA LEU A 303 9.92 36.26 -42.71
C LEU A 303 10.84 35.70 -41.61
N ASP A 304 12.11 36.08 -41.61
CA ASP A 304 13.08 35.69 -40.58
C ASP A 304 12.65 36.19 -39.20
N ASN A 305 12.23 37.45 -39.10
CA ASN A 305 11.69 38.02 -37.87
C ASN A 305 10.45 37.25 -37.37
N THR A 306 9.57 36.85 -38.29
CA THR A 306 8.37 36.06 -37.96
C THR A 306 8.74 34.68 -37.41
N ILE A 307 9.71 34.00 -38.03
CA ILE A 307 10.16 32.67 -37.60
C ILE A 307 10.84 32.75 -36.23
N ILE A 308 11.69 33.76 -35.99
CA ILE A 308 12.32 34.02 -34.69
C ILE A 308 11.24 34.23 -33.61
N ALA A 309 10.21 35.02 -33.91
CA ALA A 309 9.10 35.25 -32.98
C ALA A 309 8.30 33.97 -32.69
N ILE A 310 8.07 33.11 -33.69
CA ILE A 310 7.40 31.81 -33.50
C ILE A 310 8.23 30.90 -32.60
N LYS A 311 9.54 30.79 -32.82
CA LYS A 311 10.44 29.97 -31.98
C LYS A 311 10.40 30.43 -30.52
N ALA A 312 10.47 31.74 -30.28
CA ALA A 312 10.38 32.28 -28.93
C ALA A 312 9.04 31.93 -28.20
N LEU A 313 7.93 31.83 -28.95
CA LEU A 313 6.65 31.38 -28.40
C LEU A 313 6.68 29.90 -28.00
N TYR A 314 7.28 29.05 -28.82
CA TYR A 314 7.49 27.64 -28.47
C TYR A 314 8.42 27.47 -27.27
N ASP A 315 9.51 28.23 -27.18
CA ASP A 315 10.44 28.18 -26.04
C ASP A 315 9.75 28.58 -24.73
N THR A 316 8.91 29.62 -24.78
CA THR A 316 8.08 30.03 -23.62
C THR A 316 7.12 28.92 -23.22
N TYR A 317 6.48 28.26 -24.20
CA TYR A 317 5.54 27.18 -23.91
C TYR A 317 6.24 25.95 -23.34
N LYS A 318 7.35 25.54 -23.96
CA LYS A 318 8.21 24.43 -23.55
C LYS A 318 8.61 24.55 -22.09
N THR A 319 9.08 25.73 -21.68
CA THR A 319 9.52 25.97 -20.29
C THR A 319 8.37 25.97 -19.27
N ALA A 320 7.13 26.26 -19.70
CA ALA A 320 5.97 26.28 -18.83
C ALA A 320 5.31 24.91 -18.64
N VAL A 321 5.44 23.99 -19.61
CA VAL A 321 4.79 22.66 -19.58
C VAL A 321 5.17 21.81 -18.37
N PRO A 322 6.47 21.62 -18.02
CA PRO A 322 6.85 20.81 -16.87
C PRO A 322 6.26 21.33 -15.54
N LEU A 323 6.07 22.64 -15.42
CA LEU A 323 5.55 23.29 -14.21
C LEU A 323 4.08 22.94 -13.93
N VAL A 324 3.37 22.33 -14.88
CA VAL A 324 1.98 21.88 -14.66
C VAL A 324 1.90 20.75 -13.62
N SER A 325 2.93 19.90 -13.49
CA SER A 325 2.98 18.89 -12.44
C SER A 325 3.54 19.40 -11.12
N ASP A 326 3.92 20.69 -11.00
CA ASP A 326 4.43 21.25 -9.76
C ASP A 326 3.46 21.03 -8.59
N GLY A 327 4.06 20.67 -7.46
CA GLY A 327 3.33 20.36 -6.23
C GLY A 327 2.54 19.05 -6.27
N LEU A 328 2.62 18.23 -7.32
CA LEU A 328 1.89 16.95 -7.39
C LEU A 328 2.31 16.00 -6.25
N SER A 329 3.60 15.87 -5.96
CA SER A 329 4.10 15.04 -4.86
C SER A 329 3.51 15.47 -3.50
N THR A 330 3.55 16.78 -3.20
CA THR A 330 2.95 17.36 -1.98
C THR A 330 1.44 17.12 -1.96
N PHE A 331 0.75 17.29 -3.08
CA PHE A 331 -0.69 17.06 -3.19
C PHE A 331 -1.07 15.61 -2.87
N LEU A 332 -0.33 14.63 -3.42
CA LEU A 332 -0.57 13.21 -3.13
C LEU A 332 -0.38 12.91 -1.64
N SER A 333 0.68 13.44 -1.03
CA SER A 333 0.94 13.29 0.41
C SER A 333 -0.18 13.89 1.27
N ASP A 334 -0.64 15.11 0.95
CA ASP A 334 -1.50 15.88 1.84
C ASP A 334 -3.00 15.63 1.66
N LYS A 335 -3.42 15.13 0.49
CA LYS A 335 -4.86 15.06 0.11
C LYS A 335 -5.37 13.67 -0.21
N VAL A 336 -4.47 12.70 -0.39
CA VAL A 336 -4.84 11.37 -0.90
C VAL A 336 -4.48 10.26 0.10
N GLY A 337 -3.71 10.53 1.17
CA GLY A 337 -3.27 9.49 2.10
C GLY A 337 -4.35 8.86 2.99
N ASP A 338 -5.51 9.49 3.14
CA ASP A 338 -6.48 9.13 4.20
C ASP A 338 -7.14 7.76 3.99
N HIS A 339 -7.46 7.36 2.75
CA HIS A 339 -8.03 6.02 2.49
C HIS A 339 -7.01 4.92 2.74
N LEU A 340 -5.72 5.18 2.45
CA LEU A 340 -4.62 4.26 2.72
C LEU A 340 -4.46 4.06 4.24
N HIS A 341 -4.40 5.16 4.99
CA HIS A 341 -4.35 5.12 6.45
C HIS A 341 -5.54 4.39 7.03
N ARG A 342 -6.74 4.63 6.48
CA ARG A 342 -7.94 3.96 6.97
C ARG A 342 -7.90 2.46 6.74
N LEU A 343 -7.41 2.00 5.58
CA LEU A 343 -7.28 0.57 5.30
C LEU A 343 -6.25 -0.09 6.23
N VAL A 344 -5.12 0.57 6.46
CA VAL A 344 -4.11 0.14 7.45
C VAL A 344 -4.75 0.01 8.83
N PHE A 345 -5.49 1.03 9.26
CA PHE A 345 -6.17 1.03 10.56
C PHE A 345 -7.11 -0.16 10.71
N VAL A 346 -7.97 -0.42 9.71
CA VAL A 346 -8.90 -1.57 9.73
C VAL A 346 -8.16 -2.91 9.86
N LEU A 347 -7.05 -3.08 9.14
CA LEU A 347 -6.26 -4.29 9.19
C LEU A 347 -5.62 -4.50 10.58
N ILE A 348 -4.95 -3.48 11.10
CA ILE A 348 -4.21 -3.58 12.38
C ILE A 348 -5.12 -3.58 13.61
N SER A 349 -6.36 -3.09 13.49
CA SER A 349 -7.40 -3.27 14.50
C SER A 349 -7.81 -4.74 14.66
N ASN A 350 -7.54 -5.60 13.67
CA ASN A 350 -7.89 -7.02 13.67
C ASN A 350 -9.37 -7.25 14.03
N GLY A 351 -10.24 -6.40 13.48
CA GLY A 351 -11.69 -6.49 13.64
C GLY A 351 -12.30 -7.66 12.88
N LYS A 352 -13.61 -7.88 13.08
CA LYS A 352 -14.38 -9.02 12.55
C LYS A 352 -14.14 -9.36 11.07
N TYR A 353 -13.96 -8.35 10.21
CA TYR A 353 -13.76 -8.50 8.77
C TYR A 353 -12.46 -7.86 8.25
N ALA A 354 -11.49 -7.61 9.13
CA ALA A 354 -10.26 -6.87 8.80
C ALA A 354 -9.54 -7.42 7.55
N ASP A 355 -9.21 -8.71 7.55
CA ASP A 355 -8.44 -9.35 6.46
C ASP A 355 -9.21 -9.38 5.14
N TYR A 356 -10.52 -9.60 5.21
CA TYR A 356 -11.40 -9.57 4.04
C TYR A 356 -11.44 -8.17 3.41
N CYS A 357 -11.62 -7.13 4.24
CA CYS A 357 -11.68 -5.76 3.78
C CYS A 357 -10.36 -5.26 3.23
N TYR A 358 -9.25 -5.60 3.90
CA TYR A 358 -7.92 -5.37 3.37
C TYR A 358 -7.78 -6.00 1.98
N SER A 359 -8.10 -7.28 1.84
CA SER A 359 -8.01 -8.00 0.56
C SER A 359 -8.89 -7.40 -0.54
N LYS A 360 -10.07 -6.87 -0.18
CA LYS A 360 -11.02 -6.24 -1.13
C LYS A 360 -10.49 -4.88 -1.63
N TYR A 361 -9.92 -4.05 -0.76
CA TYR A 361 -9.59 -2.66 -1.08
C TYR A 361 -8.11 -2.38 -1.32
N ALA A 362 -7.16 -3.20 -0.86
CA ALA A 362 -5.73 -2.89 -0.94
C ALA A 362 -5.28 -2.56 -2.37
N SER A 363 -5.52 -3.46 -3.33
CA SER A 363 -5.15 -3.19 -4.72
C SER A 363 -5.96 -2.06 -5.36
N ARG A 364 -7.23 -1.89 -4.97
CA ARG A 364 -8.11 -0.84 -5.52
C ARG A 364 -7.66 0.55 -5.07
N ALA A 365 -7.30 0.68 -3.80
CA ALA A 365 -6.80 1.90 -3.19
C ALA A 365 -5.50 2.36 -3.84
N LEU A 366 -4.62 1.41 -4.21
CA LEU A 366 -3.39 1.70 -4.95
C LEU A 366 -3.63 2.01 -6.43
N ALA A 367 -4.60 1.36 -7.08
CA ALA A 367 -4.90 1.57 -8.50
C ALA A 367 -5.36 3.00 -8.81
N LEU A 368 -5.89 3.74 -7.83
CA LEU A 368 -6.31 5.13 -8.02
C LEU A 368 -5.16 6.06 -8.46
N PHE A 369 -3.93 5.79 -8.02
CA PHE A 369 -2.75 6.58 -8.42
C PHE A 369 -2.45 6.35 -9.91
N ASP A 370 -2.42 5.07 -10.34
CA ASP A 370 -2.22 4.73 -11.74
C ASP A 370 -3.31 5.32 -12.66
N GLU A 371 -4.55 5.34 -12.20
CA GLU A 371 -5.67 5.96 -12.91
C GLU A 371 -5.44 7.48 -13.09
N GLN A 372 -5.03 8.17 -12.02
CA GLN A 372 -4.72 9.60 -12.08
C GLN A 372 -3.58 9.92 -13.07
N ALA A 373 -2.49 9.14 -13.04
CA ALA A 373 -1.38 9.32 -13.96
C ALA A 373 -1.79 9.10 -15.43
N ARG A 374 -2.62 8.09 -15.69
CA ARG A 374 -3.14 7.82 -17.05
C ARG A 374 -4.04 8.95 -17.55
N GLU A 375 -4.93 9.47 -16.71
CA GLU A 375 -5.79 10.59 -17.09
C GLU A 375 -4.98 11.87 -17.34
N ALA A 376 -3.92 12.13 -16.55
CA ALA A 376 -3.00 13.23 -16.81
C ALA A 376 -2.28 13.08 -18.16
N ASN A 377 -1.71 11.90 -18.45
CA ASN A 377 -0.99 11.65 -19.69
C ASN A 377 -1.89 11.61 -20.94
N ARG A 378 -3.15 11.18 -20.79
CA ARG A 378 -4.12 11.32 -21.89
C ARG A 378 -4.26 12.77 -22.35
N CYS A 379 -4.15 13.74 -21.44
CA CYS A 379 -4.20 15.15 -21.81
C CYS A 379 -2.94 15.64 -22.52
N VAL A 380 -1.79 15.08 -22.18
CA VAL A 380 -0.54 15.30 -22.91
C VAL A 380 -0.69 14.81 -24.36
N ASP A 381 -1.17 13.58 -24.58
CA ASP A 381 -1.35 13.01 -25.92
C ASP A 381 -2.29 13.87 -26.80
N LEU A 382 -3.34 14.42 -26.20
CA LEU A 382 -4.27 15.31 -26.89
C LEU A 382 -3.61 16.63 -27.30
N GLU A 383 -2.73 17.20 -26.47
CA GLU A 383 -2.00 18.40 -26.84
C GLU A 383 -0.94 18.16 -27.90
N ILE A 384 -0.22 17.03 -27.86
CA ILE A 384 0.72 16.64 -28.92
C ILE A 384 -0.01 16.60 -30.28
N THR A 385 -1.19 15.98 -30.31
CA THR A 385 -2.03 15.92 -31.51
C THR A 385 -2.44 17.31 -32.01
N ARG A 386 -2.73 18.25 -31.10
CA ARG A 386 -3.08 19.63 -31.47
C ARG A 386 -1.88 20.40 -32.03
N LEU A 387 -0.69 20.21 -31.48
CA LEU A 387 0.55 20.80 -32.00
C LEU A 387 0.89 20.29 -33.40
N LEU A 388 0.68 19.00 -33.67
CA LEU A 388 0.81 18.46 -35.02
C LEU A 388 -0.13 19.18 -36.01
N LYS A 389 -1.38 19.44 -35.62
CA LYS A 389 -2.33 20.18 -36.46
C LYS A 389 -1.94 21.66 -36.64
N LEU A 390 -1.36 22.27 -35.62
CA LEU A 390 -0.78 23.61 -35.75
C LEU A 390 0.33 23.63 -36.81
N GLN A 391 1.23 22.65 -36.81
CA GLN A 391 2.29 22.53 -37.80
C GLN A 391 1.75 22.37 -39.23
N GLU A 392 0.71 21.53 -39.42
CA GLU A 392 0.04 21.39 -40.72
C GLU A 392 -0.53 22.74 -41.23
N ILE A 393 -1.12 23.55 -40.34
CA ILE A 393 -1.65 24.87 -40.68
C ILE A 393 -0.53 25.83 -41.07
N LEU A 394 0.59 25.85 -40.33
CA LEU A 394 1.74 26.69 -40.65
C LEU A 394 2.28 26.38 -42.05
N LEU A 395 2.45 25.10 -42.37
CA LEU A 395 2.90 24.67 -43.70
C LEU A 395 1.89 25.00 -44.81
N ALA A 396 0.59 24.98 -44.51
CA ALA A 396 -0.43 25.43 -45.47
C ALA A 396 -0.29 26.93 -45.77
N ILE A 397 -0.07 27.76 -44.74
CA ILE A 397 0.17 29.20 -44.94
C ILE A 397 1.49 29.44 -45.70
N THR A 398 2.53 28.66 -45.42
CA THR A 398 3.79 28.70 -46.19
C THR A 398 3.56 28.48 -47.69
N LYS A 399 2.69 27.54 -48.07
CA LYS A 399 2.33 27.32 -49.49
C LYS A 399 1.58 28.51 -50.10
N LEU A 400 0.71 29.17 -49.34
CA LEU A 400 0.06 30.42 -49.79
C LEU A 400 1.09 31.53 -50.01
N LEU A 401 2.11 31.62 -49.16
CA LEU A 401 3.20 32.59 -49.33
C LEU A 401 4.02 32.31 -50.59
N VAL A 402 4.27 31.05 -50.93
CA VAL A 402 4.95 30.65 -52.18
C VAL A 402 4.12 31.05 -53.40
N PHE A 403 2.82 30.79 -53.39
CA PHE A 403 1.91 31.11 -54.49
C PHE A 403 1.93 32.61 -54.86
N ASN A 404 2.10 33.49 -53.88
CA ASN A 404 2.16 34.94 -54.10
C ASN A 404 3.40 35.41 -54.90
N ILE A 405 4.45 34.58 -55.02
CA ILE A 405 5.71 34.95 -55.66
C ILE A 405 6.13 34.01 -56.79
N GLU A 406 5.49 32.87 -56.98
CA GLU A 406 5.97 31.82 -57.90
C GLU A 406 5.99 32.24 -59.38
N ASP A 407 5.10 33.15 -59.78
CA ASP A 407 5.03 33.69 -61.14
C ASP A 407 5.50 35.15 -61.25
N LEU A 408 6.00 35.73 -60.16
CA LEU A 408 6.24 37.17 -60.07
C LEU A 408 7.25 37.68 -61.10
N LEU A 409 8.37 36.96 -61.30
CA LEU A 409 9.36 37.34 -62.31
C LEU A 409 8.80 37.34 -63.73
N ALA A 410 7.92 36.39 -64.06
CA ALA A 410 7.30 36.30 -65.37
C ALA A 410 6.37 37.51 -65.62
N GLU A 411 5.53 37.84 -64.64
CA GLU A 411 4.62 38.99 -64.72
C GLU A 411 5.38 40.33 -64.82
N ILE A 412 6.45 40.50 -64.03
CA ILE A 412 7.29 41.71 -64.09
C ILE A 412 8.01 41.82 -65.43
N THR A 413 8.48 40.70 -65.99
CA THR A 413 9.11 40.68 -67.33
C THR A 413 8.13 41.11 -68.43
N ILE A 414 6.85 40.75 -68.32
CA ILE A 414 5.80 41.21 -69.24
C ILE A 414 5.58 42.72 -69.07
N CYS A 415 5.52 43.20 -67.83
CA CYS A 415 5.34 44.61 -67.54
C CYS A 415 6.48 45.49 -68.02
N ALA A 416 7.74 45.05 -67.89
CA ALA A 416 8.90 45.78 -68.40
C ALA A 416 8.84 45.98 -69.93
N LYS A 417 8.31 45.00 -70.67
CA LYS A 417 8.13 45.08 -72.13
C LYS A 417 6.96 46.00 -72.54
N SER A 418 6.04 46.29 -71.63
CA SER A 418 4.82 47.07 -71.87
C SER A 418 4.70 48.22 -70.86
N SER A 419 5.80 48.93 -70.61
CA SER A 419 5.94 49.94 -69.56
C SER A 419 4.79 50.94 -69.48
N ALA A 420 4.33 51.48 -70.62
CA ALA A 420 3.23 52.45 -70.67
C ALA A 420 1.88 51.91 -70.16
N LEU A 421 1.68 50.60 -70.11
CA LEU A 421 0.48 49.95 -69.58
C LEU A 421 0.63 49.48 -68.12
N CYS A 422 1.87 49.28 -67.66
CA CYS A 422 2.16 48.75 -66.32
C CYS A 422 2.61 49.81 -65.31
N ASP A 423 3.28 50.89 -65.73
CA ASP A 423 3.69 51.99 -64.83
C ASP A 423 2.50 52.93 -64.56
N VAL A 424 1.43 52.37 -64.03
CA VAL A 424 0.18 53.06 -63.67
C VAL A 424 -0.26 52.65 -62.27
N ASP A 425 -0.87 53.58 -61.53
CA ASP A 425 -1.26 53.42 -60.13
C ASP A 425 -2.07 52.15 -59.85
N SER A 426 -2.94 51.74 -60.78
CA SER A 426 -3.78 50.56 -60.59
C SER A 426 -3.00 49.24 -60.55
N VAL A 427 -1.89 49.17 -61.29
CA VAL A 427 -1.03 47.97 -61.36
C VAL A 427 -0.08 47.96 -60.18
N GLU A 428 0.54 49.10 -59.86
CA GLU A 428 1.32 49.29 -58.62
C GLU A 428 0.50 48.87 -57.39
N LEU A 429 -0.73 49.38 -57.26
CA LEU A 429 -1.62 49.06 -56.14
C LEU A 429 -1.96 47.56 -56.06
N ALA A 430 -2.01 46.85 -57.20
CA ALA A 430 -2.24 45.42 -57.22
C ALA A 430 -1.03 44.65 -56.64
N PHE A 431 0.19 44.99 -57.07
CA PHE A 431 1.43 44.43 -56.49
C PHE A 431 1.57 44.77 -55.00
N HIS A 432 1.24 46.00 -54.63
CA HIS A 432 1.25 46.46 -53.25
C HIS A 432 0.35 45.61 -52.34
N LYS A 433 -0.89 45.35 -52.78
CA LYS A 433 -1.85 44.53 -52.01
C LYS A 433 -1.37 43.10 -51.79
N ILE A 434 -0.65 42.51 -52.74
CA ILE A 434 -0.18 41.13 -52.64
C ILE A 434 0.93 41.01 -51.58
N HIS A 435 1.94 41.89 -51.56
CA HIS A 435 2.97 41.82 -50.51
C HIS A 435 2.38 42.16 -49.12
N LEU A 436 1.44 43.11 -49.03
CA LEU A 436 0.71 43.36 -47.78
C LEU A 436 -0.07 42.12 -47.31
N SER A 437 -0.67 41.36 -48.25
CA SER A 437 -1.32 40.08 -47.93
C SER A 437 -0.31 39.04 -47.42
N ALA A 438 0.91 39.01 -47.96
CA ALA A 438 1.97 38.13 -47.48
C ALA A 438 2.39 38.49 -46.04
N LEU A 439 2.57 39.78 -45.73
CA LEU A 439 2.83 40.25 -44.36
C LEU A 439 1.68 39.90 -43.39
N ALA A 440 0.43 40.01 -43.85
CA ALA A 440 -0.74 39.60 -43.08
C ALA A 440 -0.73 38.09 -42.79
N HIS A 441 -0.38 37.25 -43.76
CA HIS A 441 -0.23 35.81 -43.57
C HIS A 441 0.89 35.45 -42.58
N GLN A 442 2.06 36.09 -42.66
CA GLN A 442 3.13 35.92 -41.69
C GLN A 442 2.69 36.33 -40.27
N THR A 443 1.97 37.44 -40.16
CA THR A 443 1.36 37.88 -38.89
C THR A 443 0.36 36.85 -38.35
N SER A 444 -0.47 36.27 -39.22
CA SER A 444 -1.40 35.19 -38.86
C SER A 444 -0.68 33.94 -38.36
N MET A 445 0.43 33.52 -38.98
CA MET A 445 1.23 32.38 -38.49
C MET A 445 1.67 32.60 -37.04
N LYS A 446 2.27 33.76 -36.75
CA LYS A 446 2.69 34.13 -35.39
C LYS A 446 1.51 34.16 -34.41
N ASN A 447 0.38 34.76 -34.82
CA ASN A 447 -0.79 34.90 -33.95
C ASN A 447 -1.45 33.55 -33.64
N ILE A 448 -1.53 32.65 -34.60
CA ILE A 448 -2.09 31.31 -34.40
C ILE A 448 -1.18 30.51 -33.44
N VAL A 449 0.15 30.55 -33.62
CA VAL A 449 1.07 29.88 -32.68
C VAL A 449 0.91 30.44 -31.28
N LYS A 450 0.88 31.78 -31.14
CA LYS A 450 0.67 32.42 -29.83
C LYS A 450 -0.64 31.98 -29.18
N ALA A 451 -1.73 31.97 -29.94
CA ALA A 451 -3.03 31.58 -29.41
C ALA A 451 -3.04 30.11 -28.98
N GLU A 452 -2.50 29.21 -29.81
CA GLU A 452 -2.49 27.78 -29.51
C GLU A 452 -1.56 27.38 -28.38
N THR A 453 -0.38 28.00 -28.25
CA THR A 453 0.52 27.68 -27.13
C THR A 453 -0.04 28.17 -25.79
N VAL A 454 -0.66 29.36 -25.76
CA VAL A 454 -1.35 29.87 -24.56
C VAL A 454 -2.55 29.00 -24.21
N ALA A 455 -3.39 28.67 -25.19
CA ALA A 455 -4.57 27.83 -24.95
C ALA A 455 -4.16 26.39 -24.57
N GLY A 456 -3.12 25.84 -25.19
CA GLY A 456 -2.55 24.53 -24.87
C GLY A 456 -2.11 24.44 -23.42
N LEU A 457 -1.33 25.42 -22.94
CA LEU A 457 -0.91 25.46 -21.53
C LEU A 457 -2.11 25.48 -20.57
N GLN A 458 -3.14 26.27 -20.87
CA GLN A 458 -4.36 26.33 -20.06
C GLN A 458 -5.12 25.00 -20.06
N ARG A 459 -5.21 24.32 -21.21
CA ARG A 459 -5.86 23.01 -21.34
C ARG A 459 -5.15 21.93 -20.54
N VAL A 460 -3.81 21.82 -20.65
CA VAL A 460 -3.03 20.85 -19.85
C VAL A 460 -3.18 21.15 -18.37
N SER A 461 -3.01 22.42 -17.97
CA SER A 461 -3.15 22.86 -16.57
C SER A 461 -4.51 22.50 -15.98
N ALA A 462 -5.58 22.78 -16.72
CA ALA A 462 -6.94 22.46 -16.31
C ALA A 462 -7.14 20.95 -16.18
N CYS A 463 -6.68 20.17 -17.16
CA CYS A 463 -6.83 18.72 -17.13
C CYS A 463 -6.06 18.07 -15.95
N PHE A 464 -4.81 18.47 -15.71
CA PHE A 464 -4.03 17.98 -14.59
C PHE A 464 -4.69 18.33 -13.25
N SER A 465 -5.27 19.52 -13.14
CA SER A 465 -6.07 19.89 -11.98
C SER A 465 -7.30 19.00 -11.81
N THR A 466 -8.03 18.72 -12.91
CA THR A 466 -9.18 17.82 -12.89
C THR A 466 -8.79 16.39 -12.47
N SER A 467 -7.71 15.83 -13.01
CA SER A 467 -7.27 14.46 -12.64
C SER A 467 -6.89 14.37 -11.15
N ARG A 468 -6.24 15.40 -10.60
CA ARG A 468 -5.97 15.52 -9.16
C ARG A 468 -7.25 15.49 -8.32
N TYR A 469 -8.28 16.26 -8.70
CA TYR A 469 -9.54 16.29 -7.94
C TYR A 469 -10.36 15.01 -8.09
N LEU A 470 -10.33 14.35 -9.25
CA LEU A 470 -10.96 13.03 -9.43
C LEU A 470 -10.35 12.00 -8.48
N LEU A 471 -9.03 12.00 -8.33
CA LEU A 471 -8.32 11.15 -7.36
C LEU A 471 -8.79 11.42 -5.92
N VAL A 472 -8.92 12.70 -5.52
CA VAL A 472 -9.41 13.07 -4.18
C VAL A 472 -10.84 12.58 -3.96
N ILE A 473 -11.72 12.74 -4.95
CA ILE A 473 -13.10 12.26 -4.86
C ILE A 473 -13.14 10.74 -4.71
N ALA A 474 -12.40 10.01 -5.55
CA ALA A 474 -12.34 8.55 -5.49
C ALA A 474 -11.79 8.05 -4.15
N SER A 475 -10.73 8.70 -3.65
CA SER A 475 -10.13 8.37 -2.35
C SER A 475 -11.09 8.61 -1.20
N ASN A 476 -11.78 9.77 -1.20
CA ASN A 476 -12.78 10.10 -0.17
C ASN A 476 -14.00 9.18 -0.21
N ASN A 477 -14.43 8.74 -1.39
CA ASN A 477 -15.52 7.78 -1.53
C ASN A 477 -15.14 6.39 -1.03
N MET A 478 -13.86 6.01 -1.11
CA MET A 478 -13.40 4.70 -0.64
C MET A 478 -13.39 4.58 0.89
N ILE A 479 -13.23 5.68 1.63
CA ILE A 479 -13.23 5.68 3.10
C ILE A 479 -14.54 5.09 3.69
N PRO A 480 -15.75 5.58 3.34
CA PRO A 480 -16.99 4.99 3.83
C PRO A 480 -17.21 3.55 3.33
N GLU A 481 -16.73 3.20 2.12
CA GLU A 481 -16.78 1.82 1.62
C GLU A 481 -15.92 0.86 2.46
N ILE A 482 -14.72 1.30 2.87
CA ILE A 482 -13.84 0.57 3.80
C ILE A 482 -14.53 0.45 5.18
N ASN A 483 -15.17 1.52 5.67
CA ASN A 483 -15.86 1.52 6.95
C ASN A 483 -17.03 0.54 7.00
N SER A 484 -17.88 0.55 5.97
CA SER A 484 -18.99 -0.40 5.89
C SER A 484 -18.47 -1.81 5.76
N CYS A 485 -17.42 -2.05 4.96
CA CYS A 485 -16.81 -3.37 4.91
C CYS A 485 -16.31 -3.85 6.28
N ALA A 486 -15.63 -3.00 7.04
CA ALA A 486 -15.11 -3.38 8.36
C ALA A 486 -16.23 -3.86 9.31
N THR A 487 -17.47 -3.39 9.09
CA THR A 487 -18.65 -3.73 9.91
C THR A 487 -19.46 -4.89 9.32
N ASP A 488 -19.71 -4.88 8.01
CA ASP A 488 -20.67 -5.73 7.31
C ASP A 488 -20.03 -6.79 6.40
N GLY A 489 -18.71 -6.69 6.19
CA GLY A 489 -17.91 -7.63 5.42
C GLY A 489 -18.44 -7.80 3.99
N PRO A 490 -18.78 -9.03 3.55
CA PRO A 490 -19.34 -9.28 2.23
C PRO A 490 -20.69 -8.61 1.94
N ASN A 491 -21.42 -8.20 2.97
CA ASN A 491 -22.74 -7.55 2.83
C ASN A 491 -22.63 -6.03 2.71
N ALA A 492 -21.43 -5.46 2.82
CA ALA A 492 -21.21 -4.04 2.57
C ALA A 492 -21.58 -3.71 1.11
N PRO A 493 -22.27 -2.58 0.86
CA PRO A 493 -22.77 -2.19 -0.45
C PRO A 493 -21.68 -2.02 -1.52
#